data_AF-A0A5J4U589-F1
#
_entry.id   AF-A0A5J4U589-F1
#
_cell.length_a   1.000
_cell.length_b   1.000
_cell.length_c   1.000
_cell.angle_alpha   90.00
_cell.angle_beta   90.00
_cell.angle_gamma   90.00
#
_symmetry.space_group_name_H-M   'P 1'
#
loop_
_entity.id
_entity.type
_entity.pdbx_description
1 polymer ?
#
loop_
_entity_poly.entity_id
_entity_poly.type
_entity_poly.pdbx_seq_one_letter_code
_entity_poly.pdbx_strand_id
1 'polypeptide(L)'
;MYFEDRVKTVRYWGDNGDLDHITQDTKGNQEYADRQRVAVEVDMTTVPRRATFFVDDIEQPNYVIGIPSEIRFWVRSIQLRISTLSRNLSKLKSLFVMEDQKYYQNQRV
;
A
#
# COMPACT_ATOMS: atom_id res chain seq x y z
N MET A 1 17.88 -17.51 -3.04
CA MET A 1 17.05 -17.55 -1.82
C MET A 1 15.85 -16.59 -1.94
N TYR A 2 15.07 -16.66 -3.05
CA TYR A 2 14.10 -15.59 -3.44
C TYR A 2 12.65 -16.11 -3.63
N PHE A 3 12.35 -17.34 -3.22
CA PHE A 3 11.03 -17.95 -3.46
C PHE A 3 10.13 -17.99 -2.22
N GLU A 4 10.67 -18.11 -1.01
CA GLU A 4 9.84 -18.19 0.21
C GLU A 4 9.13 -16.87 0.58
N ASP A 5 9.73 -15.71 0.30
CA ASP A 5 9.16 -14.40 0.71
C ASP A 5 7.98 -13.95 -0.15
N ARG A 6 7.89 -14.45 -1.40
CA ARG A 6 6.77 -14.14 -2.30
C ARG A 6 5.45 -14.75 -1.82
N VAL A 7 5.52 -15.72 -0.91
CA VAL A 7 4.36 -16.40 -0.34
C VAL A 7 3.77 -15.68 0.87
N LYS A 8 4.41 -14.61 1.34
CA LYS A 8 4.03 -13.93 2.59
C LYS A 8 3.79 -12.43 2.41
N THR A 9 3.86 -11.95 1.17
CA THR A 9 3.76 -10.52 0.87
C THR A 9 2.50 -10.26 0.06
N VAL A 10 1.72 -9.27 0.50
CA VAL A 10 0.67 -8.66 -0.32
C VAL A 10 1.11 -7.26 -0.70
N ARG A 11 0.92 -6.88 -1.96
CA ARG A 11 1.30 -5.57 -2.49
C ARG A 11 0.12 -4.91 -3.17
N TYR A 12 -0.03 -3.60 -2.93
CA TYR A 12 -0.87 -2.72 -3.74
C TYR A 12 -0.03 -2.08 -4.83
N TRP A 13 -0.35 -2.32 -6.10
CA TRP A 13 0.34 -1.72 -7.25
C TRP A 13 -0.22 -0.34 -7.57
N GLY A 14 0.66 0.65 -7.70
CA GLY A 14 0.24 2.03 -7.98
C GLY A 14 -0.28 2.25 -9.38
N ASP A 15 0.40 1.66 -10.37
CA ASP A 15 0.15 1.90 -11.79
C ASP A 15 -1.20 1.36 -12.30
N ASN A 16 -1.83 0.44 -11.56
CA ASN A 16 -3.10 -0.17 -11.97
C ASN A 16 -4.06 -0.49 -10.80
N GLY A 17 -3.64 -0.27 -9.56
CA GLY A 17 -4.41 -0.57 -8.35
C GLY A 17 -4.38 -2.03 -7.91
N ASP A 18 -3.80 -2.94 -8.68
CA ASP A 18 -3.94 -4.37 -8.46
C ASP A 18 -3.36 -4.82 -7.10
N LEU A 19 -4.02 -5.80 -6.47
CA LEU A 19 -3.46 -6.52 -5.33
C LEU A 19 -2.69 -7.74 -5.81
N ASP A 20 -1.38 -7.70 -5.64
CA ASP A 20 -0.47 -8.81 -5.95
C ASP A 20 -0.25 -9.68 -4.70
N HIS A 21 -0.51 -10.98 -4.84
CA HIS A 21 -0.31 -12.05 -3.86
C HIS A 21 0.00 -13.36 -4.63
N ILE A 22 0.41 -14.44 -3.94
CA ILE A 22 0.88 -15.74 -4.50
C ILE A 22 0.19 -16.17 -5.81
N THR A 23 -1.11 -15.97 -5.89
CA THR A 23 -1.94 -16.26 -7.05
C THR A 23 -2.44 -14.95 -7.64
N GLN A 24 -2.00 -14.64 -8.86
CA GLN A 24 -2.50 -13.63 -9.81
C GLN A 24 -3.14 -12.34 -9.27
N ASP A 25 -2.64 -11.21 -9.78
CA ASP A 25 -3.12 -9.84 -9.58
C ASP A 25 -4.66 -9.73 -9.50
N THR A 26 -5.17 -9.47 -8.28
CA THR A 26 -6.59 -9.21 -8.06
C THR A 26 -6.90 -7.78 -8.48
N LYS A 27 -7.72 -7.64 -9.51
CA LYS A 27 -8.08 -6.37 -10.15
C LYS A 27 -9.31 -5.72 -9.50
N GLY A 28 -9.52 -4.45 -9.81
CA GLY A 28 -10.76 -3.72 -9.48
C GLY A 28 -10.60 -2.63 -8.41
N ASN A 29 -9.40 -2.46 -7.87
CA ASN A 29 -9.04 -1.26 -7.12
C ASN A 29 -8.64 -0.13 -8.09
N GLN A 30 -8.60 1.10 -7.58
CA GLN A 30 -8.14 2.25 -8.35
C GLN A 30 -6.61 2.34 -8.36
N GLU A 31 -6.04 2.71 -9.49
CA GLU A 31 -4.69 3.26 -9.53
C GLU A 31 -4.60 4.53 -8.66
N TYR A 32 -3.40 4.87 -8.20
CA TYR A 32 -3.17 6.16 -7.55
C TYR A 32 -2.18 7.00 -8.35
N ALA A 33 -2.43 8.29 -8.38
CA ALA A 33 -1.58 9.29 -9.00
C ALA A 33 -0.71 10.03 -7.96
N ASP A 34 0.20 10.86 -8.45
CA ASP A 34 1.02 11.74 -7.62
C ASP A 34 0.19 12.55 -6.63
N ARG A 35 0.70 12.68 -5.41
CA ARG A 35 0.10 13.47 -4.31
C ARG A 35 -1.20 12.89 -3.76
N GLN A 36 -1.69 11.77 -4.27
CA GLN A 36 -2.76 11.03 -3.62
C GLN A 36 -2.22 10.30 -2.39
N ARG A 37 -3.08 10.14 -1.39
CA ARG A 37 -2.75 9.44 -0.15
C ARG A 37 -3.16 8.00 -0.24
N VAL A 38 -2.24 7.08 -0.04
CA VAL A 38 -2.53 5.65 0.05
C VAL A 38 -2.49 5.25 1.52
N ALA A 39 -3.57 4.67 2.03
CA ALA A 39 -3.64 4.17 3.38
C ALA A 39 -3.96 2.69 3.42
N VAL A 40 -3.51 2.02 4.46
CA VAL A 40 -3.95 0.66 4.82
C VAL A 40 -4.37 0.66 6.28
N GLU A 41 -5.60 0.19 6.53
CA GLU A 41 -6.10 -0.11 7.87
C GLU A 41 -6.06 -1.61 8.08
N VAL A 42 -5.35 -2.06 9.11
CA VAL A 42 -5.33 -3.48 9.48
C VAL A 42 -6.08 -3.67 10.80
N ASP A 43 -7.16 -4.43 10.73
CA ASP A 43 -7.89 -4.91 11.89
C ASP A 43 -7.22 -6.19 12.40
N MET A 44 -6.42 -6.02 13.46
CA MET A 44 -5.71 -7.11 14.13
C MET A 44 -6.56 -7.81 15.19
N THR A 45 -7.79 -7.33 15.46
CA THR A 45 -8.66 -7.80 16.53
C THR A 45 -9.63 -8.90 16.07
N THR A 46 -9.95 -8.94 14.78
CA THR A 46 -10.84 -9.95 14.18
C THR A 46 -10.08 -11.20 13.76
N VAL A 47 -10.78 -12.34 13.73
CA VAL A 47 -10.26 -13.61 13.18
C VAL A 47 -11.30 -14.15 12.19
N PRO A 48 -11.01 -14.16 10.87
CA PRO A 48 -9.73 -13.80 10.25
C PRO A 48 -9.45 -12.28 10.31
N ARG A 49 -8.17 -11.91 10.52
CA ARG A 49 -7.70 -10.51 10.47
C ARG A 49 -7.81 -9.97 9.06
N ARG A 50 -8.07 -8.67 8.92
CA ARG A 50 -8.33 -8.01 7.64
C ARG A 50 -7.48 -6.76 7.42
N ALA A 51 -7.00 -6.54 6.19
CA ALA A 51 -6.44 -5.28 5.74
C ALA A 51 -7.29 -4.68 4.62
N THR A 52 -7.62 -3.40 4.77
CA THR A 52 -8.39 -2.61 3.81
C THR A 52 -7.55 -1.45 3.31
N PHE A 53 -7.59 -1.20 2.00
CA PHE A 53 -6.83 -0.13 1.36
C PHE A 53 -7.71 1.07 1.06
N PHE A 54 -7.09 2.26 1.03
CA PHE A 54 -7.75 3.51 0.71
C PHE A 54 -6.86 4.36 -0.19
N VAL A 55 -7.46 5.09 -1.11
CA VAL A 55 -6.80 6.15 -1.88
C VAL A 55 -7.61 7.43 -1.71
N ASP A 56 -6.98 8.49 -1.21
CA ASP A 56 -7.62 9.75 -0.79
C ASP A 56 -8.85 9.53 0.11
N ASP A 57 -8.67 8.66 1.12
CA ASP A 57 -9.70 8.27 2.08
C ASP A 57 -10.91 7.51 1.47
N ILE A 58 -10.86 7.15 0.19
CA ILE A 58 -11.86 6.30 -0.48
C ILE A 58 -11.46 4.83 -0.37
N GLU A 59 -12.30 4.02 0.27
CA GLU A 59 -12.11 2.58 0.44
C GLU A 59 -12.04 1.85 -0.91
N GLN A 60 -11.08 0.95 -1.04
CA GLN A 60 -10.88 0.15 -2.24
C GLN A 60 -11.74 -1.12 -2.22
N PRO A 61 -12.30 -1.56 -3.37
CA PRO A 61 -13.21 -2.70 -3.42
C PRO A 61 -12.61 -4.02 -2.90
N ASN A 62 -11.30 -4.21 -3.08
CA ASN A 62 -10.62 -5.41 -2.63
C ASN A 62 -9.93 -5.21 -1.28
N TYR A 63 -9.96 -6.27 -0.47
CA TYR A 63 -9.34 -6.35 0.84
C TYR A 63 -8.65 -7.70 1.04
N VAL A 64 -7.74 -7.76 2.02
CA VAL A 64 -6.97 -8.97 2.33
C VAL A 64 -7.48 -9.55 3.65
N ILE A 65 -7.69 -10.86 3.70
CA ILE A 65 -8.04 -11.59 4.92
C ILE A 65 -7.00 -12.66 5.24
N GLY A 66 -7.00 -13.15 6.50
CA GLY A 66 -6.11 -14.23 6.92
C GLY A 66 -4.70 -13.75 7.29
N ILE A 67 -4.58 -12.49 7.70
CA ILE A 67 -3.30 -11.86 8.05
C ILE A 67 -2.75 -12.49 9.36
N PRO A 68 -1.45 -12.82 9.42
CA PRO A 68 -0.82 -13.36 10.64
C PRO A 68 -0.80 -12.33 11.79
N SER A 69 -0.49 -12.78 13.00
CA SER A 69 -0.41 -11.94 14.22
C SER A 69 0.71 -10.91 14.14
N GLU A 70 1.76 -11.21 13.39
CA GLU A 70 2.93 -10.38 13.21
C GLU A 70 3.02 -9.92 11.75
N ILE A 71 3.01 -8.61 11.54
CA ILE A 71 3.12 -8.00 10.21
C ILE A 71 4.16 -6.89 10.20
N ARG A 72 4.65 -6.59 8.99
CA ARG A 72 5.52 -5.45 8.70
C ARG A 72 4.99 -4.74 7.47
N PHE A 73 5.03 -3.41 7.48
CA PHE A 73 4.70 -2.61 6.31
C PHE A 73 5.97 -2.23 5.56
N TRP A 74 5.88 -2.25 4.23
CA TRP A 74 6.94 -1.82 3.34
C TRP A 74 6.35 -0.91 2.28
N VAL A 75 7.07 0.15 1.95
CA VAL A 75 6.75 1.00 0.80
C VAL A 75 7.93 0.95 -0.15
N ARG A 76 7.65 0.60 -1.41
CA ARG A 76 8.64 0.62 -2.49
C ARG A 76 8.22 1.67 -3.51
N SER A 77 8.94 2.78 -3.54
CA SER A 77 8.81 3.81 -4.58
C SER A 77 10.02 3.73 -5.51
N ILE A 78 9.79 3.88 -6.81
CA ILE A 78 10.83 3.88 -7.85
C ILE A 78 11.38 5.30 -8.07
N GLN A 79 10.69 6.35 -7.61
CA GLN A 79 10.99 7.77 -7.94
C GLN A 79 11.28 8.73 -6.76
N LEU A 80 11.18 8.31 -5.48
CA LEU A 80 11.62 9.00 -4.24
C LEU A 80 11.08 10.46 -4.03
N ARG A 81 10.10 10.69 -3.14
CA ARG A 81 10.21 10.62 -1.67
C ARG A 81 8.98 9.99 -1.02
N ILE A 82 9.19 9.23 0.05
CA ILE A 82 8.13 8.64 0.87
C ILE A 82 8.05 9.41 2.18
N SER A 83 6.87 9.93 2.54
CA SER A 83 6.59 10.35 3.90
C SER A 83 5.61 9.35 4.54
N THR A 84 6.04 8.76 5.66
CA THR A 84 5.26 7.77 6.40
C THR A 84 4.76 8.40 7.69
N LEU A 85 3.45 8.32 7.93
CA LEU A 85 2.87 8.65 9.23
C LEU A 85 2.28 7.36 9.82
N SER A 86 2.89 6.85 10.89
CA SER A 86 2.32 5.77 11.69
C SER A 86 1.74 6.36 12.97
N ARG A 87 0.48 6.02 13.31
CA ARG A 87 -0.15 6.39 14.58
C ARG A 87 -0.54 5.11 15.32
N ASN A 88 -0.12 5.02 16.59
CA ASN A 88 -0.54 3.97 17.51
C ASN A 88 -2.00 4.22 17.91
N LEU A 89 -2.91 3.46 17.33
CA LEU A 89 -4.26 3.23 17.86
C LEU A 89 -4.41 1.72 18.00
N SER A 90 -5.35 1.26 18.80
CA SER A 90 -5.75 -0.16 18.91
C SER A 90 -6.10 -0.83 17.56
N LYS A 91 -6.14 -0.03 16.49
CA LYS A 91 -6.05 -0.41 15.07
C LYS A 91 -4.75 0.16 14.48
N LEU A 92 -3.96 -0.69 13.85
CA LEU A 92 -2.72 -0.26 13.20
C LEU A 92 -3.08 0.39 11.85
N LYS A 93 -3.22 1.73 11.86
CA LYS A 93 -3.40 2.52 10.65
C LYS A 93 -2.03 3.00 10.17
N SER A 94 -1.60 2.51 9.01
CA SER A 94 -0.40 3.01 8.33
C SER A 94 -0.83 3.93 7.19
N LEU A 95 -0.38 5.19 7.26
CA LEU A 95 -0.68 6.20 6.24
C LEU A 95 0.61 6.53 5.48
N PHE A 96 0.53 6.48 4.15
CA PHE A 96 1.63 6.80 3.25
C PHE A 96 1.20 7.93 2.30
N VAL A 97 1.99 8.99 2.24
CA VAL A 97 1.83 10.04 1.23
C VAL A 97 2.95 9.87 0.21
N MET A 98 2.57 9.63 -1.04
CA MET A 98 3.50 9.47 -2.16
C MET A 98 3.67 10.84 -2.83
N GLU A 99 4.84 11.46 -2.66
CA GLU A 99 5.19 12.72 -3.31
C GLU A 99 6.26 12.46 -4.37
N ASP A 100 5.92 12.62 -5.65
CA ASP A 100 6.93 12.71 -6.72
C ASP A 100 7.31 14.18 -6.96
N GLN A 101 8.61 14.47 -6.93
CA GLN A 101 9.14 15.73 -7.44
C GLN A 101 9.28 15.55 -8.94
N LYS A 102 8.29 16.04 -9.70
CA LYS A 102 8.46 16.23 -11.15
C LYS A 102 9.85 16.83 -11.39
N TYR A 103 10.63 16.22 -12.28
CA TYR A 103 11.76 16.88 -12.91
C TYR A 103 11.29 18.26 -13.39
N TYR A 104 11.59 19.30 -12.61
CA TYR A 104 11.83 20.60 -13.20
C TYR A 104 13.13 20.41 -13.98
N GLN A 105 13.01 20.00 -15.24
CA GLN A 105 14.02 20.36 -16.24
C GLN A 105 13.99 21.89 -16.32
N ASN A 106 14.64 22.53 -15.35
CA ASN A 106 15.20 23.84 -15.51
C ASN A 106 16.33 23.68 -16.53
N GLN A 107 16.00 23.71 -17.82
CA GLN A 107 16.93 24.31 -18.75
C GLN A 107 16.66 25.80 -18.77
N ARG A 108 17.56 26.49 -18.08
CA ARG A 108 17.81 27.91 -18.20
C ARG A 108 18.31 28.21 -19.63
N VAL A 109 17.85 29.37 -20.11
CA VAL A 109 18.23 30.16 -21.30
C VAL A 109 17.69 29.66 -22.63
#